data_AF-A0A2W4WM00-F1
#
_entry.id   AF-A0A2W4WM00-F1
#
_cell.length_a   1.000
_cell.length_b   1.000
_cell.length_c   1.000
_cell.angle_alpha   90.00
_cell.angle_beta   90.00
_cell.angle_gamma   90.00
#
_symmetry.space_group_name_H-M   'P 1'
#
loop_
_entity.id
_entity.type
_entity.pdbx_description
1 polymer ?
#
loop_
_entity_poly.entity_id
_entity_poly.type
_entity_poly.pdbx_seq_one_letter_code
_entity_poly.pdbx_strand_id
1 'polypeptide(L)'
;MLMRISGLDTCARGGVNMVKFLFSYSGRINRAQYWLGSIGVGVAGMLLFAMLAMLMPQRGYDKTGAGAIEALLGMAAIVVPVWALMAWCGLALQVKRFHDRGRSGLWTLAPLAPMSLLMVTLVSGVMAGQPPMQLAASIQIYVLMLWAVNLFFFIDLGCLPGKEGPTKYGDPPGAGSGYTPAPQTPMAPSDAAPTAAMSSLFGAHSAIDRAIAEQARPQAAPRPAMASAAPAGGAPSFGRKAR
;
A
#
# COMPACT_ATOMS: atom_id res chain seq x y z
N MET A 1 43.03 8.95 45.74
CA MET A 1 42.61 8.14 44.59
C MET A 1 41.19 7.64 44.85
N LEU A 2 40.18 8.45 44.57
CA LEU A 2 38.76 8.13 44.77
C LEU A 2 38.12 7.93 43.40
N MET A 3 37.86 6.68 43.05
CA MET A 3 37.27 6.27 41.79
C MET A 3 35.76 6.51 41.87
N ARG A 4 35.28 7.53 41.13
CA ARG A 4 33.88 7.90 41.02
C ARG A 4 33.19 6.86 40.14
N ILE A 5 32.39 5.96 40.73
CA ILE A 5 31.56 5.00 39.99
C ILE A 5 30.34 5.77 39.45
N SER A 6 30.50 6.36 38.27
CA SER A 6 29.42 6.93 37.46
C SER A 6 28.82 5.82 36.60
N GLY A 7 27.76 5.15 37.04
CA GLY A 7 27.22 4.04 36.23
C GLY A 7 25.90 3.40 36.66
N LEU A 8 25.01 4.08 37.38
CA LEU A 8 23.75 3.46 37.85
C LEU A 8 22.44 4.07 37.34
N ASP A 9 22.47 4.95 36.32
CA ASP A 9 21.24 5.68 35.92
C ASP A 9 20.64 5.35 34.54
N THR A 10 20.98 4.25 33.87
CA THR A 10 20.43 3.97 32.52
C THR A 10 19.95 2.53 32.30
N CYS A 11 19.08 2.05 33.19
CA CYS A 11 18.20 0.92 32.85
C CYS A 11 16.74 1.22 33.21
N ALA A 12 16.25 2.39 32.79
CA ALA A 12 14.82 2.60 32.64
C ALA A 12 14.34 1.70 31.49
N ARG A 13 13.85 0.51 31.83
CA ARG A 13 13.08 -0.38 30.94
C ARG A 13 12.07 0.48 30.17
N GLY A 14 12.35 0.71 28.88
CA GLY A 14 11.49 1.48 27.98
C GLY A 14 10.18 0.74 27.71
N GLY A 15 9.29 0.72 28.69
CA GLY A 15 7.93 0.23 28.53
C GLY A 15 7.17 1.12 27.57
N VAL A 16 6.42 0.52 26.65
CA VAL A 16 5.49 1.27 25.80
C VAL A 16 4.41 1.88 26.70
N ASN A 17 4.33 3.21 26.76
CA ASN A 17 3.22 3.88 27.45
C ASN A 17 1.91 3.56 26.72
N MET A 18 1.10 2.67 27.30
CA MET A 18 -0.11 2.12 26.66
C MET A 18 -1.15 3.20 26.33
N VAL A 19 -1.28 4.20 27.20
CA VAL A 19 -2.21 5.32 26.99
C VAL A 19 -1.77 6.12 25.76
N LYS A 20 -0.49 6.48 25.66
CA LYS A 20 0.04 7.15 24.46
C LYS A 20 -0.07 6.26 23.21
N PHE A 21 0.12 4.96 23.37
CA PHE A 21 0.04 4.00 22.26
C PHE A 21 -1.37 3.90 21.66
N LEU A 22 -2.42 3.89 22.49
CA LEU A 22 -3.80 3.71 22.04
C LEU A 22 -4.60 5.02 21.88
N PHE A 23 -4.23 6.09 22.59
CA PHE A 23 -5.03 7.32 22.67
C PHE A 23 -4.35 8.58 22.14
N SER A 24 -3.14 8.47 21.57
CA SER A 24 -2.47 9.58 20.89
C SER A 24 -2.24 9.27 19.41
N TYR A 25 -2.20 10.28 18.56
CA TYR A 25 -1.82 10.15 17.15
C TYR A 25 -0.32 10.38 16.90
N SER A 26 0.45 10.74 17.94
CA SER A 26 1.85 11.12 17.80
C SER A 26 2.80 9.93 17.88
N GLY A 27 3.86 9.98 17.07
CA GLY A 27 4.94 9.00 17.05
C GLY A 27 4.83 7.99 15.92
N ARG A 28 5.68 6.96 16.00
CA ARG A 28 5.86 5.90 15.01
C ARG A 28 5.75 4.54 15.67
N ILE A 29 5.19 3.57 14.96
CA ILE A 29 5.09 2.19 15.41
C ILE A 29 5.56 1.24 14.32
N ASN A 30 6.24 0.16 14.73
CA ASN A 30 6.69 -0.87 13.79
C ASN A 30 5.55 -1.85 13.44
N ARG A 31 5.81 -2.77 12.51
CA ARG A 31 4.84 -3.79 12.07
C ARG A 31 4.32 -4.67 13.20
N ALA A 32 5.18 -5.09 14.13
CA ALA A 32 4.78 -5.97 15.24
C ALA A 32 3.84 -5.24 16.19
N GLN A 33 4.18 -3.98 16.54
CA GLN A 33 3.31 -3.12 17.33
C GLN A 33 1.98 -2.84 16.64
N TYR A 34 1.98 -2.60 15.32
CA TYR A 34 0.76 -2.39 14.54
C TYR A 34 -0.14 -3.63 14.57
N TRP A 35 0.40 -4.83 14.30
CA TRP A 35 -0.38 -6.08 14.31
C TRP A 35 -0.87 -6.45 15.71
N LEU A 36 0.01 -6.44 16.71
CA LEU A 36 -0.36 -6.74 18.10
C LEU A 36 -1.36 -5.74 18.64
N GLY A 37 -1.18 -4.44 18.35
CA GLY A 37 -2.13 -3.40 18.71
C GLY A 37 -3.48 -3.59 18.03
N SER A 38 -3.50 -3.86 16.73
CA SER A 38 -4.75 -4.01 15.97
C SER A 38 -5.53 -5.25 16.39
N ILE A 39 -4.84 -6.39 16.56
CA ILE A 39 -5.44 -7.63 17.07
C ILE A 39 -5.90 -7.43 18.51
N GLY A 40 -5.08 -6.82 19.37
CA GLY A 40 -5.41 -6.56 20.77
C GLY A 40 -6.65 -5.67 20.92
N VAL A 41 -6.73 -4.57 20.17
CA VAL A 41 -7.92 -3.70 20.12
C VAL A 41 -9.13 -4.47 19.58
N GLY A 42 -8.95 -5.27 18.52
CA GLY A 42 -10.02 -6.09 17.93
C GLY A 42 -10.62 -7.09 18.91
N VAL A 43 -9.77 -7.87 19.59
CA VAL A 43 -10.20 -8.86 20.60
C VAL A 43 -10.81 -8.17 21.81
N ALA A 44 -10.18 -7.12 22.35
CA ALA A 44 -10.71 -6.40 23.50
C ALA A 44 -12.08 -5.77 23.20
N GLY A 45 -12.24 -5.19 22.01
CA GLY A 45 -13.52 -4.62 21.57
C GLY A 45 -14.59 -5.68 21.36
N MET A 46 -14.24 -6.84 20.79
CA MET A 46 -15.17 -7.98 20.65
C MET A 46 -15.65 -8.50 22.02
N LEU A 47 -14.74 -8.67 22.97
CA LEU A 47 -15.07 -9.10 24.33
C LEU A 47 -15.92 -8.05 25.06
N LEU A 48 -15.59 -6.76 24.92
CA LEU A 48 -16.37 -5.66 25.48
C LEU A 48 -17.78 -5.64 24.91
N PHE A 49 -17.92 -5.77 23.58
CA PHE A 49 -19.21 -5.83 22.92
C PHE A 49 -20.04 -7.02 23.42
N ALA A 50 -19.47 -8.23 23.45
CA ALA A 50 -20.15 -9.42 23.93
C ALA A 50 -20.58 -9.30 25.39
N MET A 51 -19.71 -8.77 26.26
CA MET A 51 -20.02 -8.52 27.67
C MET A 51 -21.20 -7.56 27.81
N LEU A 52 -21.19 -6.43 27.09
CA LEU A 52 -22.29 -5.45 27.15
C LEU A 52 -23.60 -6.02 26.57
N ALA A 53 -23.51 -6.82 25.51
CA ALA A 53 -24.66 -7.50 24.92
C ALA A 53 -25.30 -8.52 25.89
N MET A 54 -24.51 -9.21 26.71
CA MET A 54 -25.02 -10.14 27.74
C MET A 54 -25.70 -9.41 28.91
N LEU A 55 -25.31 -8.16 29.18
CA LEU A 55 -25.92 -7.32 30.22
C LEU A 55 -27.21 -6.63 29.74
N MET A 56 -27.53 -6.71 28.44
CA MET A 56 -28.77 -6.16 27.90
C MET A 56 -29.98 -6.88 28.49
N PRO A 57 -30.95 -6.15 29.05
CA PRO A 57 -32.24 -6.71 29.41
C PRO A 57 -32.84 -7.42 28.20
N GLN A 58 -33.15 -8.71 28.35
CA GLN A 58 -33.89 -9.48 27.34
C GLN A 58 -35.36 -9.07 27.41
N ARG A 59 -35.66 -7.82 27.07
CA ARG A 59 -37.02 -7.30 26.99
C ARG A 59 -37.61 -7.69 25.65
N GLY A 60 -38.84 -8.21 25.68
CA GLY A 60 -39.64 -8.35 24.46
C GLY A 60 -39.97 -6.97 23.93
N TYR A 61 -39.59 -6.68 22.68
CA TYR A 61 -40.06 -5.49 22.00
C TYR A 61 -41.40 -5.80 21.35
N ASP A 62 -42.39 -4.95 21.60
CA ASP A 62 -43.65 -5.04 20.88
C ASP A 62 -43.40 -4.76 19.40
N LYS A 63 -44.15 -5.44 18.52
CA LYS A 63 -44.03 -5.29 17.04
C LYS A 63 -44.63 -3.96 16.52
N THR A 64 -44.69 -2.95 17.38
CA THR A 64 -45.16 -1.61 17.05
C THR A 64 -43.98 -0.77 16.54
N GLY A 65 -44.28 0.34 15.85
CA GLY A 65 -43.23 1.30 15.45
C GLY A 65 -42.46 1.88 16.64
N ALA A 66 -43.14 2.11 17.77
CA ALA A 66 -42.50 2.58 19.00
C ALA A 66 -41.54 1.54 19.58
N GLY A 67 -41.94 0.27 19.65
CA GLY A 67 -41.07 -0.82 20.11
C GLY A 67 -39.83 -1.01 19.24
N ALA A 68 -39.95 -0.82 17.92
CA ALA A 68 -38.80 -0.87 17.00
C ALA A 68 -37.80 0.29 17.23
N ILE A 69 -38.29 1.49 17.52
CA ILE A 69 -37.43 2.65 17.84
C ILE A 69 -36.71 2.42 19.17
N GLU A 70 -37.41 1.93 20.19
CA GLU A 70 -36.78 1.60 21.48
C GLU A 70 -35.69 0.54 21.34
N ALA A 71 -35.93 -0.51 20.55
CA ALA A 71 -34.94 -1.54 20.25
C ALA A 71 -33.70 -0.95 19.56
N LEU A 72 -33.90 -0.06 18.58
CA LEU A 72 -32.83 0.59 17.85
C LEU A 72 -31.99 1.49 18.76
N LEU A 73 -32.64 2.31 19.60
CA LEU A 73 -31.96 3.19 20.55
C LEU A 73 -31.18 2.41 21.61
N GLY A 74 -31.77 1.34 22.15
CA GLY A 74 -31.10 0.45 23.09
C GLY A 74 -29.86 -0.21 22.49
N MET A 75 -29.95 -0.67 21.24
CA MET A 75 -28.81 -1.22 20.49
C MET A 75 -27.75 -0.15 20.24
N ALA A 76 -28.15 1.03 19.77
CA ALA A 76 -27.24 2.13 19.48
C ALA A 76 -26.47 2.61 20.72
N ALA A 77 -27.10 2.62 21.89
CA ALA A 77 -26.48 2.99 23.15
C ALA A 77 -25.27 2.13 23.54
N ILE A 78 -25.18 0.90 23.02
CA ILE A 78 -24.04 -0.01 23.23
C ILE A 78 -23.10 -0.01 22.02
N VAL A 79 -23.66 -0.16 20.83
CA VAL A 79 -22.87 -0.29 19.59
C VAL A 79 -22.04 0.96 19.35
N VAL A 80 -22.63 2.15 19.49
CA VAL A 80 -21.98 3.40 19.11
C VAL A 80 -20.77 3.71 19.99
N PRO A 81 -20.83 3.66 21.34
CA PRO A 81 -19.65 3.91 22.17
C PRO A 81 -18.53 2.89 21.97
N VAL A 82 -18.85 1.60 21.86
CA VAL A 82 -17.85 0.55 21.62
C VAL A 82 -17.18 0.76 20.27
N TRP A 83 -17.98 0.99 19.23
CA TRP A 83 -17.48 1.26 17.89
C TRP A 83 -16.61 2.52 17.86
N ALA A 84 -17.03 3.61 18.51
CA ALA A 84 -16.26 4.86 18.57
C ALA A 84 -14.91 4.67 19.27
N LEU A 85 -14.87 3.90 20.38
CA LEU A 85 -13.63 3.57 21.07
C LEU A 85 -12.70 2.74 20.19
N MET A 86 -13.22 1.69 19.56
CA MET A 86 -12.44 0.86 18.64
C MET A 86 -11.91 1.65 17.44
N ALA A 87 -12.75 2.52 16.87
CA ALA A 87 -12.39 3.40 15.77
C ALA A 87 -11.27 4.36 16.19
N TRP A 88 -11.36 4.97 17.38
CA TRP A 88 -10.31 5.84 17.91
C TRP A 88 -8.97 5.11 18.02
N CYS A 89 -8.95 3.96 18.70
CA CYS A 89 -7.72 3.17 18.87
C CYS A 89 -7.16 2.68 17.52
N GLY A 90 -8.03 2.20 16.63
CA GLY A 90 -7.65 1.74 15.30
C GLY A 90 -7.06 2.87 14.45
N LEU A 91 -7.66 4.06 14.46
CA LEU A 91 -7.12 5.25 13.78
C LEU A 91 -5.78 5.66 14.39
N ALA A 92 -5.65 5.66 15.72
CA ALA A 92 -4.41 6.00 16.41
C ALA A 92 -3.24 5.08 16.02
N LEU A 93 -3.50 3.80 15.78
CA LEU A 93 -2.49 2.84 15.30
C LEU A 93 -2.14 3.09 13.83
N GLN A 94 -3.14 3.24 12.97
CA GLN A 94 -2.92 3.46 11.54
C GLN A 94 -2.18 4.78 11.27
N VAL A 95 -2.52 5.86 11.98
CA VAL A 95 -1.84 7.15 11.85
C VAL A 95 -0.35 7.03 12.19
N LYS A 96 -0.02 6.41 13.33
CA LYS A 96 1.39 6.19 13.72
C LYS A 96 2.13 5.29 12.72
N ARG A 97 1.42 4.35 12.07
CA ARG A 97 2.01 3.48 11.07
C ARG A 97 2.26 4.21 9.74
N PHE A 98 1.33 5.07 9.31
CA PHE A 98 1.57 5.98 8.18
C PHE A 98 2.73 6.94 8.45
N HIS A 99 2.83 7.47 9.68
CA HIS A 99 3.97 8.28 10.11
C HIS A 99 5.29 7.51 10.00
N ASP A 100 5.30 6.23 10.39
CA ASP A 100 6.47 5.36 10.25
C ASP A 100 6.87 5.12 8.79
N ARG A 101 5.90 5.17 7.88
CA ARG A 101 6.12 5.13 6.42
C ARG A 101 6.43 6.51 5.82
N GLY A 102 6.49 7.55 6.64
CA GLY A 102 6.74 8.94 6.23
C GLY A 102 5.60 9.58 5.46
N ARG A 103 4.37 9.07 5.58
CA ARG A 103 3.14 9.64 5.00
C ARG A 103 2.37 10.41 6.07
N SER A 104 1.43 11.26 5.63
CA SER A 104 0.51 11.94 6.55
C SER A 104 -0.47 10.95 7.18
N GLY A 105 -0.85 11.18 8.44
CA GLY A 105 -1.92 10.44 9.09
C GLY A 105 -3.27 10.55 8.38
N LEU A 106 -3.49 11.59 7.55
CA LEU A 106 -4.72 11.77 6.77
C LEU A 106 -5.04 10.60 5.84
N TRP A 107 -4.03 9.80 5.44
CA TRP A 107 -4.26 8.59 4.67
C TRP A 107 -5.19 7.60 5.37
N THR A 108 -5.28 7.60 6.71
CA THR A 108 -6.24 6.76 7.44
C THR A 108 -7.70 7.05 7.11
N LEU A 109 -7.99 8.24 6.58
CA LEU A 109 -9.34 8.66 6.19
C LEU A 109 -9.69 8.27 4.75
N ALA A 110 -8.75 7.71 3.98
CA ALA A 110 -9.00 7.28 2.60
C ALA A 110 -10.24 6.37 2.43
N PRO A 111 -10.56 5.43 3.36
CA PRO A 111 -11.78 4.62 3.25
C PRO A 111 -13.08 5.42 3.35
N LEU A 112 -13.06 6.62 3.97
CA LEU A 112 -14.27 7.42 4.17
C LEU A 112 -14.89 7.90 2.85
N ALA A 113 -14.08 8.14 1.81
CA ALA A 113 -14.58 8.63 0.53
C ALA A 113 -15.45 7.59 -0.21
N PRO A 114 -14.99 6.36 -0.52
CA PRO A 114 -15.86 5.36 -1.11
C PRO A 114 -16.98 4.92 -0.15
N MET A 115 -16.75 4.96 1.17
CA MET A 115 -17.79 4.64 2.15
C MET A 115 -18.95 5.65 2.17
N SER A 116 -18.66 6.95 2.09
CA SER A 116 -19.71 7.97 2.06
C SER A 116 -20.54 7.89 0.78
N LEU A 117 -19.89 7.67 -0.36
CA LEU A 117 -20.57 7.43 -1.64
C LEU A 117 -21.44 6.17 -1.60
N LEU A 118 -20.92 5.09 -1.02
CA LEU A 118 -21.69 3.86 -0.82
C LEU A 118 -22.94 4.12 0.02
N MET A 119 -22.83 4.86 1.13
CA MET A 119 -23.97 5.15 2.00
C MET A 119 -25.01 6.05 1.33
N VAL A 120 -24.58 7.08 0.61
CA VAL A 120 -25.50 7.96 -0.14
C VAL A 120 -26.26 7.16 -1.19
N THR A 121 -25.57 6.33 -1.98
CA THR A 121 -26.21 5.49 -3.01
C THR A 121 -27.14 4.46 -2.39
N LEU A 122 -26.72 3.82 -1.29
CA LEU A 122 -27.53 2.83 -0.57
C LEU A 122 -28.84 3.45 -0.07
N VAL A 123 -28.75 4.56 0.67
CA VAL A 123 -29.92 5.25 1.23
C VAL A 123 -30.83 5.76 0.10
N SER A 124 -30.26 6.39 -0.93
CA SER A 124 -31.06 6.89 -2.06
C SER A 124 -31.78 5.77 -2.78
N GLY A 125 -31.12 4.62 -3.01
CA GLY A 125 -31.73 3.48 -3.67
C GLY A 125 -32.84 2.82 -2.84
N VAL A 126 -32.68 2.76 -1.52
CA VAL A 126 -33.74 2.31 -0.60
C VAL A 126 -34.93 3.26 -0.62
N MET A 127 -34.68 4.58 -0.52
CA MET A 127 -35.73 5.60 -0.54
C MET A 127 -36.47 5.65 -1.88
N ALA A 128 -35.79 5.32 -2.99
CA ALA A 128 -36.37 5.19 -4.31
C ALA A 128 -37.10 3.84 -4.54
N GLY A 129 -37.11 2.93 -3.55
CA GLY A 129 -37.79 1.63 -3.65
C GLY A 129 -37.18 0.69 -4.68
N GLN A 130 -35.86 0.78 -4.92
CA GLN A 130 -35.19 -0.06 -5.93
C GLN A 130 -35.28 -1.56 -5.58
N PRO A 131 -35.49 -2.44 -6.56
CA PRO A 131 -35.44 -3.87 -6.33
C PRO A 131 -34.03 -4.28 -5.84
N PRO A 132 -33.90 -5.30 -4.96
CA PRO A 132 -32.63 -5.64 -4.32
C PRO A 132 -31.46 -5.89 -5.28
N MET A 133 -31.73 -6.49 -6.44
CA MET A 133 -30.71 -6.77 -7.47
C MET A 133 -30.12 -5.48 -8.04
N GLN A 134 -30.96 -4.46 -8.28
CA GLN A 134 -30.51 -3.18 -8.81
C GLN A 134 -29.75 -2.38 -7.76
N LEU A 135 -30.21 -2.43 -6.50
CA LEU A 135 -29.50 -1.81 -5.37
C LEU A 135 -28.11 -2.44 -5.17
N ALA A 136 -28.00 -3.77 -5.25
CA ALA A 136 -26.72 -4.46 -5.16
C ALA A 136 -25.76 -4.04 -6.29
N ALA A 137 -26.27 -3.98 -7.52
CA ALA A 137 -25.48 -3.53 -8.67
C ALA A 137 -25.00 -2.08 -8.53
N SER A 138 -25.83 -1.17 -8.00
CA SER A 138 -25.50 0.25 -7.86
C SER A 138 -24.44 0.51 -6.78
N ILE A 139 -24.39 -0.29 -5.72
CA ILE A 139 -23.36 -0.16 -4.66
C ILE A 139 -22.06 -0.91 -4.98
N GLN A 140 -22.10 -1.88 -5.90
CA GLN A 140 -21.01 -2.82 -6.18
C GLN A 140 -19.67 -2.12 -6.47
N ILE A 141 -19.69 -1.02 -7.24
CA ILE A 141 -18.47 -0.30 -7.60
C ILE A 141 -17.76 0.29 -6.36
N TYR A 142 -18.51 0.83 -5.40
CA TYR A 142 -17.95 1.39 -4.17
C TYR A 142 -17.46 0.30 -3.23
N VAL A 143 -18.12 -0.87 -3.23
CA VAL A 143 -17.62 -2.06 -2.54
C VAL A 143 -16.25 -2.43 -3.11
N LEU A 144 -16.09 -2.55 -4.43
CA LEU A 144 -14.80 -2.85 -5.05
C LEU A 144 -13.71 -1.81 -4.72
N MET A 145 -14.06 -0.53 -4.68
CA MET A 145 -13.14 0.53 -4.24
C MET A 145 -12.70 0.34 -2.78
N LEU A 146 -13.62 0.00 -1.87
CA LEU A 146 -13.29 -0.30 -0.47
C LEU A 146 -12.36 -1.51 -0.35
N TRP A 147 -12.57 -2.56 -1.16
CA TRP A 147 -11.67 -3.71 -1.21
C TRP A 147 -10.27 -3.31 -1.67
N ALA A 148 -10.16 -2.47 -2.71
CA ALA A 148 -8.88 -1.97 -3.18
C ALA A 148 -8.16 -1.12 -2.11
N VAL A 149 -8.88 -0.25 -1.39
CA VAL A 149 -8.33 0.54 -0.28
C VAL A 149 -7.86 -0.37 0.87
N ASN A 150 -8.65 -1.38 1.24
CA ASN A 150 -8.26 -2.35 2.26
C ASN A 150 -7.01 -3.14 1.87
N LEU A 151 -6.91 -3.56 0.61
CA LEU A 151 -5.72 -4.23 0.09
C LEU A 151 -4.49 -3.32 0.15
N PHE A 152 -4.64 -2.05 -0.24
CA PHE A 152 -3.58 -1.05 -0.10
C PHE A 152 -3.14 -0.89 1.36
N PHE A 153 -4.08 -0.80 2.31
CA PHE A 153 -3.76 -0.67 3.74
C PHE A 153 -3.06 -1.92 4.27
N PHE A 154 -3.53 -3.11 3.89
CA PHE A 154 -2.92 -4.37 4.29
C PHE A 154 -1.45 -4.45 3.82
N ILE A 155 -1.20 -4.12 2.56
CA ILE A 155 0.16 -4.14 2.01
C ILE A 155 1.02 -3.04 2.63
N ASP A 156 0.59 -1.77 2.60
CA ASP A 156 1.43 -0.63 3.00
C ASP A 156 1.66 -0.56 4.51
N LEU A 157 0.63 -0.82 5.33
CA LEU A 157 0.74 -0.77 6.79
C LEU A 157 1.17 -2.13 7.37
N GLY A 158 0.62 -3.22 6.85
CA GLY A 158 0.80 -4.56 7.38
C GLY A 158 2.08 -5.26 6.93
N CYS A 159 2.43 -5.17 5.64
CA CYS A 159 3.51 -5.97 5.05
C CYS A 159 4.82 -5.20 4.86
N LEU A 160 4.77 -3.95 4.38
CA LEU A 160 5.98 -3.20 4.01
C LEU A 160 6.74 -2.64 5.23
N PRO A 161 8.08 -2.58 5.23
CA PRO A 161 8.86 -2.07 6.38
C PRO A 161 8.66 -0.55 6.61
N GLY A 162 8.98 -0.05 7.80
CA GLY A 162 9.03 1.40 8.08
C GLY A 162 10.18 2.10 7.36
N LYS A 163 10.20 3.43 7.34
CA LYS A 163 11.37 4.19 6.89
C LYS A 163 12.49 4.11 7.92
N GLU A 164 13.71 3.92 7.46
CA GLU A 164 14.89 3.98 8.34
C GLU A 164 15.25 5.43 8.66
N GLY A 165 15.82 5.64 9.85
CA GLY A 165 16.27 6.94 10.31
C GLY A 165 15.18 7.91 10.78
N PRO A 166 15.57 9.13 11.21
CA PRO A 166 14.65 10.14 11.72
C PRO A 166 13.69 10.64 10.65
N THR A 167 12.43 10.87 11.03
CA THR A 167 11.41 11.53 10.19
C THR A 167 10.82 12.71 10.95
N LYS A 168 10.03 13.56 10.28
CA LYS A 168 9.29 14.64 10.94
C LYS A 168 8.33 14.17 12.05
N TYR A 169 8.04 12.87 12.12
CA TYR A 169 7.17 12.25 13.12
C TYR A 169 7.93 11.59 14.28
N GLY A 170 9.26 11.69 14.27
CA GLY A 170 10.16 11.14 15.28
C GLY A 170 11.11 10.06 14.74
N ASP A 171 11.94 9.57 15.65
CA ASP A 171 12.93 8.52 15.43
C ASP A 171 12.28 7.15 15.18
N PRO A 172 13.00 6.22 14.53
CA PRO A 172 12.44 4.92 14.22
C PRO A 172 12.09 4.14 15.50
N PRO A 173 10.99 3.35 15.50
CA PRO A 173 10.57 2.60 16.67
C PRO A 173 11.67 1.61 17.10
N GLY A 174 12.11 1.70 18.35
CA GLY A 174 13.18 0.84 18.90
C GLY A 174 14.59 1.43 18.79
N ALA A 175 14.76 2.61 18.20
CA ALA A 175 15.99 3.39 18.31
C ALA A 175 16.07 4.11 19.67
N GLY A 176 16.12 3.36 20.77
CA GLY A 176 16.42 3.96 22.07
C GLY A 176 17.85 4.51 22.08
N SER A 177 18.01 5.83 22.23
CA SER A 177 19.25 6.61 22.53
C SER A 177 20.58 6.18 21.87
N GLY A 178 20.55 5.36 20.83
CA GLY A 178 21.68 4.63 20.29
C GLY A 178 21.47 4.28 18.82
N TYR A 179 20.67 5.09 18.10
CA TYR A 179 20.78 5.13 16.65
C TYR A 179 22.19 5.63 16.31
N THR A 180 23.12 4.69 16.18
CA THR A 180 24.29 4.91 15.34
C THR A 180 23.74 4.83 13.92
N PRO A 181 23.78 5.91 13.12
CA PRO A 181 23.53 5.77 11.70
C PRO A 181 24.37 4.60 11.21
N ALA A 182 23.80 3.69 10.43
CA ALA A 182 24.61 2.74 9.68
C ALA A 182 25.74 3.56 9.02
N PRO A 183 27.01 3.13 9.09
CA PRO A 183 28.11 3.86 8.47
C PRO A 183 27.65 4.21 7.07
N GLN A 184 27.52 5.51 6.80
CA GLN A 184 27.26 5.96 5.43
C GLN A 184 28.48 5.46 4.67
N THR A 185 28.34 4.36 3.93
CA THR A 185 29.30 3.98 2.91
C THR A 185 29.45 5.27 2.10
N PRO A 186 30.64 5.89 2.02
CA PRO A 186 30.79 7.18 1.37
C PRO A 186 30.12 7.08 0.00
N MET A 187 28.99 7.77 -0.13
CA MET A 187 28.26 7.82 -1.37
C MET A 187 29.22 8.49 -2.33
N ALA A 188 29.68 7.75 -3.34
CA ALA A 188 30.43 8.33 -4.43
C ALA A 188 29.65 9.57 -4.93
N PRO A 189 30.34 10.70 -5.20
CA PRO A 189 29.68 11.97 -5.48
C PRO A 189 28.55 11.81 -6.48
N SER A 190 27.35 12.18 -6.03
CA SER A 190 26.09 12.16 -6.76
C SER A 190 26.07 13.29 -7.79
N ASP A 191 26.89 13.20 -8.83
CA ASP A 191 26.90 14.16 -9.94
C ASP A 191 26.36 13.58 -11.27
N ALA A 192 25.65 12.45 -11.24
CA ALA A 192 24.93 11.95 -12.40
C ALA A 192 23.44 12.37 -12.34
N ALA A 193 23.18 13.54 -12.92
CA ALA A 193 21.88 14.18 -13.10
C ALA A 193 20.79 13.24 -13.70
N PRO A 194 19.48 13.56 -13.51
CA PRO A 194 18.32 12.80 -14.02
C PRO A 194 18.19 12.73 -15.56
N THR A 195 19.14 13.29 -16.31
CA THR A 195 19.17 13.34 -17.78
C THR A 195 19.49 11.99 -18.44
N ALA A 196 20.26 11.12 -17.78
CA ALA A 196 20.63 9.79 -18.32
C ALA A 196 19.42 8.83 -18.41
N ALA A 197 18.52 8.88 -17.42
CA ALA A 197 17.31 8.06 -17.42
C ALA A 197 16.31 8.52 -18.50
N MET A 198 16.12 9.83 -18.67
CA MET A 198 15.26 10.36 -19.74
C MET A 198 15.82 10.07 -21.14
N SER A 199 17.13 10.22 -21.36
CA SER A 199 17.76 9.90 -22.65
C SER A 199 17.68 8.41 -23.00
N SER A 200 17.68 7.51 -22.01
CA SER A 200 17.44 6.08 -22.24
C SER A 200 16.00 5.76 -22.70
N LEU A 201 15.00 6.50 -22.20
CA LEU A 201 13.59 6.35 -22.59
C LEU A 201 13.33 6.89 -24.00
N PHE A 202 13.91 8.04 -24.37
CA PHE A 202 13.81 8.59 -25.74
C PHE A 202 14.58 7.73 -26.76
N GLY A 203 15.73 7.18 -26.36
CA GLY A 203 16.49 6.24 -27.19
C GLY A 203 15.70 4.95 -27.48
N ALA A 204 15.04 4.39 -26.46
CA ALA A 204 14.19 3.21 -26.61
C ALA A 204 13.00 3.44 -27.56
N HIS A 205 12.35 4.61 -27.49
CA HIS A 205 11.24 4.95 -28.41
C HIS A 205 11.73 5.05 -29.87
N SER A 206 12.88 5.70 -30.11
CA SER A 206 13.45 5.84 -31.46
C SER A 206 13.91 4.51 -32.08
N ALA A 207 14.21 3.50 -31.25
CA ALA A 207 14.56 2.16 -31.70
C ALA A 207 13.31 1.36 -32.11
N ILE A 208 12.21 1.55 -31.37
CA ILE A 208 10.91 0.94 -31.69
C ILE A 208 10.36 1.51 -33.01
N ASP A 209 10.42 2.83 -33.21
CA ASP A 209 9.95 3.47 -34.44
C ASP A 209 10.74 3.02 -35.67
N ARG A 210 12.06 2.82 -35.54
CA ARG A 210 12.89 2.24 -36.61
C ARG A 210 12.54 0.79 -36.90
N ALA A 211 12.29 -0.02 -35.88
CA ALA A 211 11.91 -1.42 -36.07
C ALA A 211 10.55 -1.55 -36.78
N ILE A 212 9.58 -0.69 -36.45
CA ILE A 212 8.28 -0.62 -37.13
C ILE A 212 8.44 -0.16 -38.58
N ALA A 213 9.28 0.84 -38.84
CA ALA A 213 9.55 1.32 -40.20
C ALA A 213 10.26 0.27 -41.07
N GLU A 214 11.10 -0.59 -40.49
CA GLU A 214 11.74 -1.71 -41.20
C GLU A 214 10.76 -2.84 -41.51
N GLN A 215 9.83 -3.17 -40.60
CA GLN A 215 8.78 -4.17 -40.84
C GLN A 215 7.75 -3.72 -41.89
N ALA A 216 7.54 -2.40 -42.03
CA ALA A 216 6.64 -1.83 -43.03
C ALA A 216 7.24 -1.76 -44.46
N ARG A 217 8.52 -2.09 -44.66
CA ARG A 217 9.09 -2.18 -46.01
C ARG A 217 8.60 -3.46 -46.71
N PRO A 218 7.99 -3.36 -47.90
CA PRO A 218 7.68 -4.53 -48.71
C PRO A 218 8.97 -5.30 -49.03
N GLN A 219 8.98 -6.62 -48.78
CA GLN A 219 10.07 -7.48 -49.22
C GLN A 219 10.22 -7.34 -50.75
N ALA A 220 11.36 -6.81 -51.20
CA ALA A 220 11.66 -6.72 -52.61
C ALA A 220 11.76 -8.14 -53.21
N ALA A 221 10.95 -8.40 -54.23
CA ALA A 221 10.92 -9.66 -54.95
C ALA A 221 12.34 -10.07 -55.45
N PRO A 222 12.66 -11.38 -55.48
CA PRO A 222 13.97 -11.83 -55.94
C PRO A 222 14.16 -11.48 -57.42
N ARG A 223 15.26 -10.77 -57.74
CA ARG A 223 15.67 -10.49 -59.13
C ARG A 223 16.05 -11.78 -59.84
N PRO A 224 15.70 -11.96 -61.13
CA PRO A 224 16.20 -13.09 -61.91
C PRO A 224 17.71 -12.96 -62.12
N ALA A 225 18.44 -14.05 -61.90
CA ALA A 225 19.88 -14.12 -62.10
C ALA A 225 20.24 -13.90 -63.58
N MET A 226 20.95 -12.81 -63.88
CA MET A 226 21.57 -12.62 -65.19
C MET A 226 22.82 -13.51 -65.30
N ALA A 227 22.88 -14.23 -66.42
CA ALA A 227 23.91 -15.17 -66.78
C ALA A 227 25.32 -14.54 -66.81
N SER A 228 26.28 -15.34 -66.35
CA SER A 228 27.72 -15.09 -66.34
C SER A 228 28.29 -14.77 -67.71
N ALA A 229 28.98 -13.64 -67.84
CA ALA A 229 29.89 -13.35 -68.94
C ALA A 229 31.26 -14.01 -68.69
N ALA A 230 31.64 -14.94 -69.57
CA ALA A 230 32.96 -15.56 -69.61
C ALA A 230 33.99 -14.65 -70.32
N PRO A 231 35.27 -14.65 -69.92
CA PRO A 231 36.29 -13.84 -70.57
C PRO A 231 36.85 -14.56 -71.82
N ALA A 232 37.13 -13.77 -72.86
CA ALA A 232 37.75 -14.19 -74.10
C ALA A 232 39.24 -14.54 -73.89
N GLY A 233 39.68 -15.68 -74.42
CA GLY A 233 41.08 -16.08 -74.49
C GLY A 233 41.30 -17.00 -75.69
N GLY A 234 42.11 -16.55 -76.64
CA GLY A 234 42.35 -17.21 -77.93
C GLY A 234 43.12 -18.54 -77.84
N ALA A 235 42.96 -19.34 -78.88
CA ALA A 235 43.74 -20.54 -79.19
C ALA A 235 44.99 -20.17 -80.05
N PRO A 236 45.84 -21.10 -80.56
CA PRO A 236 45.99 -22.52 -80.26
C PRO A 236 47.47 -23.03 -80.13
N SER A 237 47.60 -24.33 -79.84
CA SER A 237 48.55 -25.29 -80.47
C SER A 237 49.97 -25.58 -79.92
N PHE A 238 50.29 -26.88 -80.07
CA PHE A 238 51.57 -27.61 -80.08
C PHE A 238 52.18 -28.18 -78.78
N GLY A 239 52.02 -29.51 -78.64
CA GLY A 239 53.15 -30.44 -78.79
C GLY A 239 53.75 -31.12 -77.53
N ARG A 240 53.51 -32.44 -77.40
CA ARG A 240 54.49 -33.57 -77.14
C ARG A 240 55.69 -33.31 -76.19
N LYS A 241 56.12 -34.16 -75.24
CA LYS A 241 56.12 -35.63 -75.02
C LYS A 241 56.69 -35.94 -73.61
N ALA A 242 56.57 -37.20 -73.18
CA ALA A 242 57.48 -38.02 -72.35
C ALA A 242 57.09 -38.27 -70.87
N ARG A 243 56.58 -39.46 -70.55
CA ARG A 243 57.33 -40.70 -70.25
C ARG A 243 56.40 -41.90 -70.38
#